data_AF-A0A235I2G8-F1
#
_entry.id   AF-A0A235I2G8-F1
#
_cell.length_a   1.000
_cell.length_b   1.000
_cell.length_c   1.000
_cell.angle_alpha   90.00
_cell.angle_beta   90.00
_cell.angle_gamma   90.00
#
_symmetry.space_group_name_H-M   'P 1'
#
loop_
_entity.id
_entity.type
_entity.pdbx_description
1 polymer ?
#
loop_
_entity_poly.entity_id
_entity_poly.type
_entity_poly.pdbx_seq_one_letter_code
_entity_poly.pdbx_strand_id
1 'polypeptide(L)' 'MPNRKGNPQNFDNPPSKELTENVTFRATKEMKEEIQQQDNPAQFCRDAVQKALDEKKGRQQ' A
#
# COMPACT_ATOMS: atom_id res chain seq x y z
N MET A 1 13.60 -8.13 46.05
CA MET A 1 13.15 -8.00 44.64
C MET A 1 13.11 -6.52 44.30
N PRO A 2 13.82 -6.07 43.25
CA PRO A 2 13.46 -4.81 42.60
C PRO A 2 12.99 -5.10 41.17
N ASN A 3 11.77 -4.69 40.88
CA ASN A 3 11.11 -4.79 39.59
C ASN A 3 12.05 -4.45 38.43
N ARG A 4 12.39 -5.45 37.61
CA ARG A 4 12.77 -5.20 36.21
C ARG A 4 11.48 -4.79 35.50
N LYS A 5 11.05 -3.54 35.72
CA LYS A 5 10.07 -2.87 34.86
C LYS A 5 10.63 -3.00 33.46
N GLY A 6 9.98 -3.82 32.64
CA GLY A 6 10.30 -3.89 31.22
C GLY A 6 10.28 -2.48 30.67
N ASN A 7 11.32 -2.09 29.95
CA ASN A 7 11.27 -0.95 29.07
C ASN A 7 10.66 -1.46 27.75
N PRO A 8 9.36 -1.26 27.48
CA PRO A 8 8.84 -1.38 26.12
C PRO A 8 9.24 -0.12 25.34
N GLN A 9 10.54 0.14 25.22
CA GLN A 9 11.06 1.28 24.47
C GLN A 9 11.67 0.78 23.16
N ASN A 10 10.80 0.29 22.28
CA ASN A 10 10.94 0.31 20.82
C ASN A 10 9.86 -0.58 20.20
N PHE A 11 8.61 -0.15 20.31
CA PHE A 11 7.65 -0.40 19.25
C PHE A 11 7.57 0.89 18.42
N ASP A 12 8.71 1.31 17.85
CA ASP A 12 8.69 2.16 16.66
C ASP A 12 8.23 1.26 15.52
N ASN A 13 6.93 0.91 15.53
CA ASN A 13 6.32 0.33 14.36
C ASN A 13 6.32 1.49 13.37
N PRO A 14 7.12 1.44 12.28
CA PRO A 14 7.13 2.50 11.28
C PRO A 14 5.66 2.74 10.94
N PRO A 15 5.20 4.01 10.85
CA PRO A 15 3.79 4.30 10.68
C PRO A 15 3.32 3.42 9.53
N SER A 16 2.51 2.42 9.88
CA SER A 16 1.81 1.61 8.91
C SER A 16 1.19 2.66 8.02
N LYS A 17 1.54 2.70 6.73
CA LYS A 17 0.84 3.59 5.80
C LYS A 17 -0.57 3.05 5.76
N GLU A 18 -1.36 3.47 6.73
CA GLU A 18 -2.74 3.11 6.88
C GLU A 18 -3.35 3.55 5.57
N LEU A 19 -3.99 2.60 4.88
CA LEU A 19 -4.64 2.84 3.61
C LEU A 19 -5.90 3.67 3.90
N THR A 20 -5.70 4.93 4.27
CA THR A 20 -6.69 5.87 4.77
C THR A 20 -7.39 6.60 3.64
N GLU A 21 -6.78 6.63 2.44
CA GLU A 21 -7.30 7.34 1.29
C GLU A 21 -7.74 6.38 0.18
N ASN A 22 -8.96 6.60 -0.32
CA ASN A 22 -9.51 5.92 -1.49
C ASN A 22 -9.27 6.78 -2.74
N VAL A 23 -8.50 6.26 -3.70
CA VAL A 23 -8.31 6.90 -5.00
C VAL A 23 -9.39 6.40 -5.96
N THR A 24 -10.30 7.28 -6.36
CA THR A 24 -11.34 6.96 -7.35
C THR A 24 -10.93 7.51 -8.71
N PHE A 25 -10.71 6.64 -9.69
CA PHE A 25 -10.40 7.03 -11.06
C PHE A 25 -11.34 6.32 -12.05
N ARG A 26 -11.49 6.90 -13.24
CA ARG A 26 -12.25 6.28 -14.33
C ARG A 26 -11.33 5.33 -15.10
N ALA A 27 -11.70 4.06 -15.17
CA ALA A 27 -11.05 3.04 -15.98
C ALA A 27 -11.94 2.63 -17.16
N THR A 28 -11.35 2.03 -18.19
CA THR A 28 -12.10 1.42 -19.29
C THR A 28 -12.83 0.15 -18.82
N LYS A 29 -13.85 -0.29 -19.57
CA LYS A 29 -14.61 -1.51 -19.24
C LYS A 29 -13.72 -2.74 -19.21
N GLU A 30 -12.84 -2.88 -20.21
CA GLU A 30 -11.88 -3.98 -20.31
C GLU A 30 -10.98 -4.05 -19.07
N MET A 31 -10.38 -2.93 -18.66
CA MET A 31 -9.58 -2.87 -17.43
C MET A 31 -10.38 -3.30 -16.20
N LYS A 32 -11.63 -2.84 -16.08
CA LYS A 32 -12.49 -3.22 -14.95
C LYS A 32 -12.75 -4.72 -14.93
N GLU A 33 -13.01 -5.34 -16.08
CA GLU A 33 -13.21 -6.78 -16.21
C GLU A 33 -11.94 -7.56 -15.86
N GLU A 34 -10.78 -7.15 -16.40
CA GLU A 34 -9.51 -7.79 -16.09
C GLU A 34 -9.15 -7.69 -14.60
N ILE A 35 -9.38 -6.52 -13.98
CA ILE A 35 -9.19 -6.30 -12.54
C ILE A 35 -10.14 -7.18 -11.73
N GLN A 36 -11.41 -7.28 -12.13
CA GLN A 36 -12.41 -8.11 -11.44
C GLN A 36 -12.16 -9.61 -11.58
N GLN A 37 -11.46 -10.04 -12.63
CA GLN A 37 -11.03 -11.42 -12.81
C GLN A 37 -9.85 -11.80 -11.91
N GLN A 38 -9.14 -10.83 -11.31
CA GLN A 38 -8.07 -11.13 -10.35
C GLN A 38 -8.63 -11.55 -9.00
N ASP A 39 -7.92 -12.43 -8.29
CA ASP A 39 -8.28 -12.86 -6.93
C ASP A 39 -8.41 -11.69 -5.94
N ASN A 40 -7.63 -10.62 -6.13
CA ASN A 40 -7.66 -9.43 -5.30
C ASN A 40 -7.59 -8.14 -6.12
N PRO A 41 -8.73 -7.64 -6.66
CA PRO A 41 -8.77 -6.46 -7.52
C PRO A 41 -8.16 -5.21 -6.86
N ALA A 42 -8.42 -5.02 -5.57
CA ALA A 42 -7.92 -3.86 -4.83
C ALA A 42 -6.40 -3.90 -4.62
N GLN A 43 -5.82 -5.08 -4.35
CA GLN A 43 -4.37 -5.21 -4.22
C GLN A 43 -3.68 -5.09 -5.59
N PHE A 44 -4.26 -5.68 -6.63
CA PHE A 44 -3.72 -5.56 -7.99
C PHE A 44 -3.64 -4.09 -8.43
N CYS A 45 -4.72 -3.32 -8.25
CA CYS A 45 -4.71 -1.88 -8.54
C CYS A 45 -3.65 -1.14 -7.73
N ARG A 46 -3.49 -1.46 -6.45
CA ARG A 46 -2.48 -0.84 -5.60
C ARG A 46 -1.06 -1.15 -6.08
N ASP A 47 -0.77 -2.41 -6.38
CA ASP A 47 0.55 -2.84 -6.82
C ASP A 47 0.92 -2.23 -8.18
N ALA A 48 -0.01 -2.26 -9.15
CA ALA A 48 0.17 -1.66 -10.46
C ALA A 48 0.42 -0.14 -10.37
N VAL A 49 -0.36 0.58 -9.55
CA VAL A 49 -0.16 2.01 -9.33
C VAL A 49 1.16 2.27 -8.60
N GLN A 50 1.50 1.48 -7.58
CA GLN A 50 2.74 1.64 -6.82
C GLN A 50 3.97 1.43 -7.71
N LYS A 51 3.95 0.41 -8.58
CA LYS A 51 4.99 0.15 -9.56
C LYS A 51 5.11 1.28 -10.58
N ALA A 52 4.00 1.76 -11.14
CA ALA A 52 4.02 2.87 -12.09
C ALA A 52 4.55 4.18 -11.45
N LEU A 53 4.21 4.44 -10.19
CA LEU A 53 4.74 5.58 -9.43
C LEU A 53 6.24 5.43 -9.14
N ASP A 54 6.68 4.24 -8.76
CA ASP A 54 8.10 3.94 -8.52
C ASP A 54 8.92 4.12 -9.80
N GLU A 55 8.45 3.55 -10.92
CA GLU A 55 9.07 3.74 -12.24
C GLU A 55 9.15 5.22 -12.62
N LYS A 56 8.08 5.99 -12.38
CA LYS A 56 8.08 7.43 -12.67
C LYS A 56 9.07 8.19 -11.79
N LYS A 57 9.18 7.81 -10.51
CA LYS A 57 10.11 8.43 -9.55
C LYS A 57 11.57 8.08 -9.86
N GLY A 58 11.84 6.86 -10.32
CA GLY A 58 13.15 6.45 -10.82
C GLY A 58 13.52 7.13 -12.13
N ARG A 59 12.53 7.42 -13.00
CA ARG A 59 12.74 8.12 -14.29
C ARG A 59 12.86 9.65 -14.14
N GLN A 60 12.50 10.20 -12.99
CA GLN A 60 12.60 11.63 -12.66
C GLN A 60 13.87 11.99 -11.85
N GLN A 61 14.77 11.03 -11.64
CA GLN A 61 16.09 11.24 -11.04
C GLN A 61 17.19 11.27 -12.10
#